data_AF-A0A832SPI2-F1
#
_entry.id   AF-A0A832SPI2-F1
#
_cell.length_a   1.000
_cell.length_b   1.000
_cell.length_c   1.000
_cell.angle_alpha   90.00
_cell.angle_beta   90.00
_cell.angle_gamma   90.00
#
_symmetry.space_group_name_H-M   'P 1'
#
loop_
_entity.id
_entity.type
_entity.pdbx_description
1 polymer ?
#
loop_
_entity_poly.entity_id
_entity_poly.type
_entity_poly.pdbx_seq_one_letter_code
_entity_poly.pdbx_strand_id
1 'polypeptide(L)'
;MAEVNDYRITKLRSYMFDILNTLTKTNNYQIGADFLGDIGDFSLDKMPTESTVEIWILGPAIKKDVYSLRSRKTYSQDTINNLKSIGFFEELESIIETNNEKGILPDIENIESIECLNCGTLNNVNGTEATFDMQIQITYRI
;
A
#
# COMPACT_ATOMS: atom_id res chain seq x y z
N MET A 1 2.64 -9.07 25.23
CA MET A 1 2.53 -9.02 23.75
C MET A 1 2.04 -7.62 23.43
N ALA A 2 2.68 -6.89 22.51
CA ALA A 2 2.14 -5.59 22.10
C ALA A 2 0.73 -5.77 21.52
N GLU A 3 -0.17 -4.81 21.75
CA GLU A 3 -1.53 -4.88 21.20
C GLU A 3 -1.44 -4.89 19.67
N VAL A 4 -2.36 -5.58 18.99
CA VAL A 4 -2.31 -5.72 17.51
C VAL A 4 -2.28 -4.36 16.80
N ASN A 5 -2.85 -3.33 17.43
CA ASN A 5 -2.88 -1.96 16.91
C ASN A 5 -1.52 -1.26 16.92
N ASP A 6 -0.53 -1.78 17.66
CA ASP A 6 0.81 -1.19 17.74
C ASP A 6 1.73 -1.66 16.60
N TYR A 7 1.34 -2.68 15.85
CA TYR A 7 2.16 -3.18 14.74
C TYR A 7 2.16 -2.20 13.56
N ARG A 8 3.34 -2.01 12.94
CA ARG A 8 3.52 -1.13 11.77
C ARG A 8 2.55 -1.46 10.63
N ILE A 9 2.32 -2.74 10.37
CA ILE A 9 1.37 -3.17 9.33
C ILE A 9 -0.07 -2.73 9.65
N THR A 10 -0.47 -2.75 10.92
CA THR A 10 -1.80 -2.29 11.34
C THR A 10 -1.95 -0.78 11.13
N LYS A 11 -0.92 -0.01 11.50
CA LYS A 11 -0.86 1.44 11.31
C LYS A 11 -0.84 1.85 9.84
N LEU A 12 -0.04 1.16 9.02
CA LEU A 12 -0.02 1.34 7.57
C LEU A 12 -1.37 0.98 6.93
N ARG A 13 -1.99 -0.12 7.37
CA ARG A 13 -3.33 -0.53 6.92
C ARG A 13 -4.39 0.51 7.24
N SER A 14 -4.40 1.09 8.45
CA SER A 14 -5.32 2.18 8.80
C SER A 14 -5.14 3.40 7.90
N TYR A 15 -3.89 3.80 7.67
CA TYR A 15 -3.57 4.89 6.74
C TYR A 15 -4.06 4.62 5.31
N MET A 16 -3.90 3.38 4.82
CA MET A 16 -4.43 2.96 3.52
C MET A 16 -5.97 3.00 3.47
N PHE A 17 -6.67 2.61 4.55
CA PHE A 17 -8.13 2.75 4.63
C PHE A 17 -8.57 4.21 4.46
N ASP A 18 -7.91 5.14 5.14
CA ASP A 18 -8.27 6.55 5.07
C ASP A 18 -8.19 7.08 3.64
N ILE A 19 -7.12 6.74 2.91
CA ILE A 19 -6.96 7.13 1.51
C ILE A 19 -8.01 6.43 0.63
N LEU A 20 -8.15 5.11 0.75
CA LEU A 20 -9.05 4.32 -0.09
C LEU A 20 -10.52 4.68 0.11
N ASN A 21 -10.92 5.13 1.31
CA ASN A 21 -12.26 5.66 1.58
C ASN A 21 -12.55 6.95 0.79
N THR A 22 -11.53 7.78 0.54
CA THR A 22 -11.70 8.99 -0.29
C THR A 22 -11.83 8.65 -1.77
N LEU A 23 -11.09 7.65 -2.26
CA LEU A 23 -11.06 7.23 -3.66
C LEU A 23 -12.28 6.41 -4.09
N THR A 24 -12.61 5.36 -3.32
CA THR A 24 -13.60 4.36 -3.75
C THR A 24 -15.05 4.86 -3.62
N LYS A 25 -15.30 5.89 -2.80
CA LYS A 25 -16.63 6.44 -2.51
C LYS A 25 -17.64 5.38 -2.00
N THR A 26 -17.16 4.21 -1.61
CA THR A 26 -17.94 3.09 -1.08
C THR A 26 -17.15 2.41 0.03
N ASN A 27 -17.79 2.07 1.15
CA ASN A 27 -17.13 1.42 2.28
C ASN A 27 -17.31 -0.11 2.27
N ASN A 28 -17.54 -0.70 1.09
CA ASN A 28 -17.79 -2.14 0.94
C ASN A 28 -16.59 -2.85 0.32
N TYR A 29 -15.46 -2.80 1.02
CA TYR A 29 -14.23 -3.52 0.69
C TYR A 29 -13.46 -3.84 1.98
N GLN A 30 -12.55 -4.81 1.89
CA GLN A 30 -11.60 -5.12 2.96
C GLN A 30 -10.16 -4.90 2.50
N ILE A 31 -9.28 -4.65 3.47
CA ILE A 31 -7.83 -4.75 3.29
C ILE A 31 -7.38 -5.92 4.16
N GLY A 32 -7.02 -7.04 3.54
CA GLY A 32 -6.42 -8.19 4.23
C GLY A 32 -4.94 -7.97 4.56
N ALA A 33 -4.38 -8.86 5.36
CA ALA A 33 -2.93 -8.97 5.56
C ALA A 33 -2.50 -10.35 5.06
N ASP A 34 -1.65 -10.38 4.02
CA ASP A 34 -1.27 -11.61 3.30
C ASP A 34 -2.47 -12.42 2.76
N PHE A 35 -3.61 -11.76 2.52
CA PHE A 35 -4.85 -12.36 2.04
C PHE A 35 -5.66 -11.42 1.13
N LEU A 36 -5.75 -11.76 -0.15
CA LEU A 36 -6.56 -11.04 -1.13
C LEU A 36 -7.91 -11.73 -1.34
N GLY A 37 -8.97 -11.06 -0.90
CA GLY A 37 -10.36 -11.52 -1.00
C GLY A 37 -11.00 -11.35 -2.39
N ASP A 38 -12.23 -10.85 -2.39
CA ASP A 38 -13.10 -10.78 -3.56
C ASP A 38 -12.79 -9.57 -4.46
N ILE A 39 -13.51 -9.45 -5.57
CA ILE A 39 -13.40 -8.28 -6.45
C ILE A 39 -13.75 -7.01 -5.66
N GLY A 40 -12.86 -6.02 -5.70
CA GLY A 40 -12.96 -4.78 -4.93
C GLY A 40 -12.12 -4.78 -3.66
N ASP A 41 -11.74 -5.94 -3.15
CA ASP A 41 -10.88 -6.05 -1.97
C ASP A 41 -9.42 -5.75 -2.30
N PHE A 42 -8.69 -5.49 -1.22
CA PHE A 42 -7.26 -5.25 -1.20
C PHE A 42 -6.56 -6.22 -0.24
N SER A 43 -5.26 -6.38 -0.43
CA SER A 43 -4.37 -7.04 0.53
C SER A 43 -3.13 -6.19 0.71
N LEU A 44 -2.63 -6.12 1.95
CA LEU A 44 -1.35 -5.48 2.26
C LEU A 44 -0.39 -6.55 2.78
N ASP A 45 0.65 -6.82 2.00
CA ASP A 45 1.47 -8.01 2.17
C ASP A 45 2.92 -7.62 2.39
N LYS A 46 3.56 -8.18 3.41
CA LYS A 46 4.94 -7.81 3.70
C LYS A 46 5.88 -8.49 2.70
N MET A 47 6.70 -7.70 2.01
CA MET A 47 7.70 -8.24 1.09
C MET A 47 8.99 -8.61 1.83
N PRO A 48 9.66 -9.71 1.45
CA PRO A 48 10.97 -10.05 1.98
C PRO A 48 12.02 -9.13 1.36
N THR A 49 12.35 -8.03 2.05
CA THR A 49 13.37 -7.06 1.63
C THR A 49 14.42 -6.86 2.72
N GLU A 50 15.63 -6.46 2.32
CA GLU A 50 16.63 -5.99 3.27
C GLU A 50 16.07 -4.79 4.03
N SER A 51 15.98 -4.92 5.36
CA SER A 51 15.29 -3.93 6.18
C SER A 51 16.18 -2.77 6.63
N THR A 52 17.50 -2.85 6.44
CA THR A 52 18.45 -1.83 6.86
C THR A 52 18.87 -1.00 5.66
N VAL A 53 18.66 0.32 5.73
CA VAL A 53 19.08 1.25 4.70
C VAL A 53 20.46 1.82 5.05
N GLU A 54 20.62 2.29 6.29
CA GLU A 54 21.87 2.87 6.78
C GLU A 54 22.06 2.61 8.29
N ILE A 55 23.30 2.30 8.70
CA ILE A 55 23.69 2.16 10.12
C ILE A 55 24.71 3.24 10.43
N TRP A 56 24.36 4.17 11.32
CA TRP A 56 25.28 5.18 11.83
C TRP A 56 25.98 4.66 13.09
N ILE A 57 27.32 4.73 13.13
CA ILE A 57 28.15 4.15 14.21
C ILE A 57 27.79 4.70 15.61
N LEU A 58 27.25 5.92 15.69
CA LEU A 58 26.85 6.60 16.93
C LEU A 58 25.43 7.21 16.86
N GLY A 59 24.59 6.77 15.92
CA GLY A 59 23.28 7.38 15.63
C GLY A 59 22.15 6.38 15.39
N PRO A 60 20.89 6.85 15.29
CA PRO A 60 19.76 5.99 15.00
C PRO A 60 19.92 5.34 13.62
N ALA A 61 19.53 4.06 13.52
CA ALA A 61 19.62 3.35 12.25
C ALA A 61 18.36 3.63 11.41
N ILE A 62 18.54 3.79 10.10
CA ILE A 62 17.43 3.97 9.17
C ILE A 62 17.04 2.60 8.63
N LYS A 63 15.76 2.27 8.80
CA LYS A 63 15.17 1.03 8.32
C LYS A 63 14.07 1.30 7.30
N LYS A 64 13.86 0.31 6.44
CA LYS A 64 12.74 0.26 5.51
C LYS A 64 11.97 -1.05 5.61
N ASP A 65 10.67 -0.98 5.40
CA ASP A 65 9.82 -2.13 5.14
C ASP A 65 9.10 -1.88 3.80
N VAL A 66 9.08 -2.89 2.93
CA VAL A 66 8.32 -2.83 1.66
C VAL A 66 7.09 -3.74 1.79
N TYR A 67 5.96 -3.23 1.33
CA TYR A 67 4.69 -3.95 1.29
C TYR A 67 4.14 -3.95 -0.13
N SER A 68 3.49 -5.03 -0.53
CA SER A 68 2.68 -5.10 -1.74
C SER A 68 1.22 -4.81 -1.37
N LEU A 69 0.67 -3.74 -1.94
CA LEU A 69 -0.76 -3.47 -1.97
C LEU A 69 -1.36 -4.11 -3.22
N ARG A 70 -2.06 -5.23 -3.04
CA ARG A 70 -2.75 -5.93 -4.13
C ARG A 70 -4.21 -5.54 -4.17
N SER A 71 -4.79 -5.51 -5.36
CA SER A 71 -6.25 -5.33 -5.54
C SER A 71 -6.79 -6.26 -6.61
N ARG A 72 -7.95 -6.89 -6.33
CA ARG A 72 -8.68 -7.69 -7.31
C ARG A 72 -9.71 -6.80 -8.02
N LYS A 73 -9.64 -6.71 -9.34
CA LYS A 73 -10.53 -5.89 -10.18
C LYS A 73 -11.22 -6.76 -11.24
N THR A 74 -12.39 -6.33 -11.68
CA THR A 74 -13.04 -6.90 -12.87
C THR A 74 -12.17 -6.66 -14.10
N TYR A 75 -11.93 -7.70 -14.87
CA TYR A 75 -11.15 -7.66 -16.09
C TYR A 75 -12.00 -8.14 -17.27
N SER A 76 -11.90 -7.41 -18.38
CA SER A 76 -12.65 -7.71 -19.60
C SER A 76 -11.89 -7.21 -20.82
N GLN A 77 -12.30 -7.67 -22.00
CA GLN A 77 -11.83 -7.11 -23.28
C GLN A 77 -12.27 -5.64 -23.48
N ASP A 78 -13.24 -5.16 -22.69
CA ASP A 78 -13.55 -3.74 -22.61
C ASP A 78 -12.41 -2.99 -21.90
N THR A 79 -11.65 -2.22 -22.69
CA THR A 79 -10.53 -1.40 -22.26
C THR A 79 -10.91 -0.38 -21.19
N ILE A 80 -12.18 0.02 -21.07
CA ILE A 80 -12.64 1.02 -20.09
C ILE A 80 -12.37 0.55 -18.66
N ASN A 81 -12.62 -0.72 -18.34
CA ASN A 81 -12.37 -1.25 -16.98
C ASN A 81 -10.88 -1.28 -16.64
N ASN A 82 -10.05 -1.56 -17.64
CA ASN A 82 -8.59 -1.59 -17.50
C ASN A 82 -8.05 -0.17 -17.29
N LEU A 83 -8.51 0.81 -18.07
CA LEU A 83 -8.15 2.22 -17.93
C LEU A 83 -8.58 2.79 -16.57
N LYS A 84 -9.79 2.47 -16.10
CA LYS A 84 -10.26 2.85 -14.76
C LYS A 84 -9.37 2.27 -13.66
N SER A 85 -8.92 1.03 -13.82
CA SER A 85 -8.04 0.39 -12.84
C SER A 85 -6.67 1.05 -12.80
N ILE A 86 -6.09 1.38 -13.96
CA ILE A 86 -4.81 2.11 -14.05
C ILE A 86 -4.94 3.49 -13.43
N GLY A 87 -5.93 4.30 -13.85
CA GLY A 87 -6.13 5.65 -13.33
C GLY A 87 -6.42 5.69 -11.82
N PHE A 88 -7.05 4.66 -11.27
CA PHE A 88 -7.20 4.51 -9.82
C PHE A 88 -5.85 4.41 -9.09
N PHE A 89 -4.89 3.65 -9.63
CA PHE A 89 -3.57 3.53 -9.02
C PHE A 89 -2.70 4.77 -9.24
N GLU A 90 -2.86 5.48 -10.36
CA GLU A 90 -2.24 6.80 -10.57
C GLU A 90 -2.74 7.83 -9.53
N GLU A 91 -4.05 7.85 -9.27
CA GLU A 91 -4.64 8.75 -8.26
C GLU A 91 -4.19 8.37 -6.83
N LEU A 92 -4.14 7.07 -6.53
CA LEU A 92 -3.64 6.57 -5.25
C LEU A 92 -2.18 6.97 -5.00
N GLU A 93 -1.30 6.77 -5.99
CA GLU A 93 0.10 7.16 -5.93
C GLU A 93 0.23 8.67 -5.69
N SER A 94 -0.51 9.49 -6.45
CA SER A 94 -0.50 10.96 -6.29
C SER A 94 -0.95 11.42 -4.90
N ILE A 95 -1.94 10.75 -4.30
CA ILE A 95 -2.38 11.05 -2.93
C ILE A 95 -1.29 10.68 -1.92
N ILE A 96 -0.64 9.52 -2.07
CA ILE A 96 0.44 9.09 -1.16
C ILE A 96 1.62 10.06 -1.25
N GLU A 97 2.05 10.45 -2.45
CA GLU A 97 3.11 11.43 -2.67
C GLU A 97 2.75 12.78 -2.03
N THR A 98 1.56 13.30 -2.32
CA THR A 98 1.06 14.56 -1.75
C THR A 98 0.98 14.51 -0.23
N ASN A 99 0.55 13.38 0.33
CA ASN A 99 0.49 13.18 1.78
C ASN A 99 1.89 13.17 2.39
N ASN A 100 2.84 12.48 1.75
CA ASN A 100 4.24 12.45 2.18
C ASN A 100 4.86 13.86 2.19
N GLU A 101 4.64 14.66 1.13
CA GLU A 101 5.08 16.08 1.06
C GLU A 101 4.46 16.94 2.18
N LYS A 102 3.23 16.64 2.59
CA LYS A 102 2.51 17.35 3.66
C LYS A 102 2.78 16.81 5.06
N GLY A 103 3.59 15.75 5.20
CA GLY A 103 3.83 15.07 6.48
C GLY A 103 2.61 14.30 7.02
N ILE A 104 1.64 13.98 6.16
CA ILE A 104 0.49 13.12 6.49
C ILE A 104 0.94 11.67 6.32
N LEU A 105 1.63 11.15 7.35
CA LEU A 105 2.24 9.83 7.35
C LEU A 105 1.39 8.82 8.16
N PRO A 106 1.56 7.50 7.95
CA PRO A 106 1.03 6.50 8.85
C PRO A 106 1.49 6.77 10.28
N ASP A 107 0.64 6.48 11.28
CA ASP A 107 0.99 6.65 12.70
C ASP A 107 2.00 5.58 13.16
N ILE A 108 3.21 5.59 12.61
CA ILE A 108 4.31 4.69 12.93
C ILE A 108 5.37 5.50 13.66
N GLU A 109 5.85 4.96 14.79
CA GLU A 109 6.89 5.63 15.58
C GLU A 109 8.13 5.90 14.72
N ASN A 110 8.61 7.14 14.76
CA ASN A 110 9.78 7.62 14.01
C ASN A 110 9.71 7.40 12.49
N ILE A 111 8.51 7.36 11.90
CA ILE A 111 8.36 7.34 10.44
C ILE A 111 8.94 8.61 9.81
N GLU A 112 9.71 8.43 8.74
CA GLU A 112 10.31 9.53 7.97
C GLU A 112 9.57 9.74 6.65
N SER A 113 9.18 8.65 5.98
CA SER A 113 8.51 8.74 4.69
C SER A 113 7.68 7.51 4.35
N ILE A 114 6.79 7.71 3.38
CA ILE A 114 6.10 6.68 2.62
C ILE A 114 6.26 6.99 1.12
N GLU A 115 6.58 5.99 0.32
CA GLU A 115 6.78 6.14 -1.13
C GLU A 115 6.18 4.95 -1.89
N CYS A 116 5.68 5.21 -3.10
CA CYS A 116 5.31 4.15 -4.04
C CYS A 116 6.56 3.80 -4.86
N LEU A 117 6.95 2.53 -4.87
CA LEU A 117 8.08 2.06 -5.70
C LEU A 117 7.66 1.78 -7.15
N ASN A 118 6.35 1.66 -7.38
CA ASN A 118 5.75 1.60 -8.70
C ASN A 118 4.30 2.10 -8.66
N CYS A 119 3.85 2.64 -9.79
CA CYS A 119 2.43 2.81 -10.06
C CYS A 119 1.79 1.43 -10.23
N GLY A 120 0.57 1.22 -9.69
CA GLY A 120 -0.06 -0.10 -9.63
C GLY A 120 -0.14 -0.79 -11.01
N THR A 121 0.48 -1.96 -11.12
CA THR A 121 0.62 -2.69 -12.40
C THR A 121 -0.22 -3.96 -12.42
N LEU A 122 -0.61 -4.39 -13.62
CA LEU A 122 -1.26 -5.68 -13.80
C LEU A 122 -0.27 -6.82 -13.47
N ASN A 123 -0.58 -7.59 -12.43
CA ASN A 123 0.27 -8.69 -11.97
C ASN A 123 -0.24 -10.05 -12.47
N ASN A 124 -1.55 -10.28 -12.45
CA ASN A 124 -2.15 -11.55 -12.89
C ASN A 124 -3.54 -11.34 -13.50
N VAL A 125 -3.92 -12.21 -14.43
CA VAL A 125 -5.29 -12.29 -14.98
C VAL A 125 -5.79 -13.73 -14.83
N ASN A 126 -7.01 -13.87 -14.29
CA ASN A 126 -7.71 -15.14 -14.21
C ASN A 126 -9.16 -14.96 -14.67
N GLY A 127 -9.46 -15.41 -15.89
CA GLY A 127 -10.79 -15.27 -16.49
C GLY A 127 -11.23 -13.80 -16.60
N THR A 128 -12.23 -13.43 -15.82
CA THR A 128 -12.80 -12.07 -15.78
C THR A 128 -12.27 -11.23 -14.61
N GLU A 129 -11.15 -11.63 -14.03
CA GLU A 129 -10.54 -10.96 -12.89
C GLU A 129 -9.08 -10.64 -13.17
N ALA A 130 -8.64 -9.48 -12.70
CA ALA A 130 -7.25 -9.05 -12.71
C ALA A 130 -6.80 -8.75 -11.29
N THR A 131 -5.57 -9.15 -10.97
CA THR A 131 -4.88 -8.69 -9.77
C THR A 131 -3.89 -7.61 -10.17
N PHE A 132 -4.01 -6.45 -9.56
CA PHE A 132 -3.05 -5.37 -9.64
C PHE A 132 -2.16 -5.35 -8.39
N ASP A 133 -0.93 -4.86 -8.55
CA ASP A 133 0.08 -4.81 -7.50
C ASP A 133 0.81 -3.46 -7.51
N MET A 134 0.86 -2.81 -6.34
CA MET A 134 1.59 -1.59 -6.06
C MET A 134 2.50 -1.82 -4.86
N GLN A 135 3.79 -1.54 -4.98
CA GLN A 135 4.73 -1.65 -3.87
C GLN A 135 4.86 -0.32 -3.14
N ILE A 136 4.73 -0.38 -1.83
CA ILE A 136 4.81 0.76 -0.92
C ILE A 136 5.98 0.53 0.01
N GLN A 137 6.90 1.49 0.09
CA GLN A 137 7.99 1.49 1.04
C GLN A 137 7.73 2.51 2.14
N ILE A 138 7.90 2.08 3.39
CA ILE A 138 7.99 3.00 4.53
C ILE A 138 9.44 3.06 5.01
N THR A 139 9.89 4.25 5.40
CA THR A 139 11.21 4.47 6.00
C THR A 139 11.04 5.03 7.41
N TYR A 140 11.80 4.51 8.37
CA TYR A 140 11.70 4.90 9.78
C TYR A 140 13.02 4.75 10.53
N ARG A 141 13.18 5.49 11.62
CA ARG A 141 14.37 5.39 12.49
C ARG A 141 14.15 4.45 13.67
N ILE A 142 15.22 3.77 14.08
CA ILE A 142 15.31 2.96 15.30
C ILE A 142 16.48 3.36 16.19
#